data_AF-A0A4Q5R9D7-F1
#
_entry.id   AF-A0A4Q5R9D7-F1
#
_cell.length_a   1.000
_cell.length_b   1.000
_cell.length_c   1.000
_cell.angle_alpha   90.00
_cell.angle_beta   90.00
_cell.angle_gamma   90.00
#
_symmetry.space_group_name_H-M   'P 1'
#
loop_
_entity.id
_entity.type
_entity.pdbx_description
1 polymer ?
#
loop_
_entity_poly.entity_id
_entity_poly.type
_entity_poly.pdbx_seq_one_letter_code
_entity_poly.pdbx_strand_id
1 'polypeptide(L)'
;MNAGLTISASYKSFDLSFLLRGAFKYQILNLYRMYYENVTQLPFNILKSAIDVPLREKPVYSDYYLEQGDYVKLDNVSIGYTLPFRSSAFKRMRVSVSALNLAVFTGYKGMDPEVYTSGGLTPGIDGTAGNTQTNPYVFFIYPKTRSISVGLNVEF
;
A
#
# COMPACT_ATOMS: atom_id res chain seq x y z
N MET A 1 -9.59 -7.09 -10.53
CA MET A 1 -9.96 -6.06 -11.54
C MET A 1 -9.28 -4.77 -11.13
N ASN A 2 -8.50 -4.14 -12.02
CA ASN A 2 -7.74 -2.94 -11.68
C ASN A 2 -8.39 -1.70 -12.30
N ALA A 3 -8.36 -0.59 -11.60
CA ALA A 3 -8.88 0.70 -12.05
C ALA A 3 -7.94 1.84 -11.65
N GLY A 4 -7.97 2.92 -12.43
CA GLY A 4 -7.21 4.13 -12.15
C GLY A 4 -7.98 5.37 -12.54
N LEU A 5 -7.82 6.43 -11.76
CA LEU A 5 -8.41 7.74 -12.00
C LEU A 5 -7.35 8.82 -11.75
N THR A 6 -7.04 9.58 -12.80
CA THR A 6 -6.18 10.76 -12.71
C THR A 6 -7.07 12.00 -12.68
N ILE A 7 -6.86 12.86 -11.69
CA ILE A 7 -7.52 14.17 -11.58
C ILE A 7 -6.44 15.23 -11.67
N SER A 8 -6.64 16.17 -12.59
CA SER A 8 -5.75 17.33 -12.76
C SER A 8 -6.60 18.59 -12.81
N ALA A 9 -6.21 19.59 -12.03
CA ALA A 9 -6.85 20.88 -11.94
C ALA A 9 -5.81 21.99 -11.95
N SER A 10 -6.12 23.11 -12.60
CA SER A 10 -5.29 24.31 -12.57
C SER A 10 -6.16 25.52 -12.26
N TYR A 11 -5.62 26.43 -11.46
CA TYR A 11 -6.28 27.68 -11.13
C TYR A 11 -5.24 28.78 -10.95
N LYS A 12 -5.27 29.78 -11.84
CA LYS A 12 -4.28 30.86 -11.89
C LYS A 12 -2.85 30.29 -11.94
N SER A 13 -2.03 30.65 -10.97
CA SER A 13 -0.64 30.21 -10.82
C SER A 13 -0.49 28.83 -10.17
N PHE A 14 -1.58 28.19 -9.73
CA PHE A 14 -1.55 26.88 -9.07
C PHE A 14 -1.93 25.75 -10.02
N ASP A 15 -1.24 24.63 -9.87
CA ASP A 15 -1.56 23.36 -10.50
C ASP A 15 -1.60 22.24 -9.46
N LEU A 16 -2.56 21.34 -9.59
CA LEU A 16 -2.75 20.15 -8.76
C LEU A 16 -3.00 18.97 -9.68
N SER A 17 -2.32 17.86 -9.44
CA SER A 17 -2.62 16.59 -10.06
C SER A 17 -2.51 15.48 -9.03
N PHE A 18 -3.41 14.50 -9.09
CA PHE A 18 -3.26 13.29 -8.31
C PHE A 18 -3.81 12.06 -9.04
N LEU A 19 -3.25 10.90 -8.70
CA LEU A 19 -3.61 9.59 -9.22
C LEU A 19 -4.18 8.73 -8.09
N LEU A 20 -5.43 8.31 -8.28
CA LEU A 20 -6.03 7.22 -7.52
C LEU A 20 -5.89 5.93 -8.32
N ARG A 21 -5.33 4.89 -7.72
CA ARG A 21 -5.30 3.53 -8.28
C ARG A 21 -6.03 2.58 -7.36
N GLY A 22 -6.69 1.56 -7.89
CA GLY A 22 -7.34 0.55 -7.07
C GLY A 22 -7.36 -0.81 -7.74
N ALA A 23 -7.48 -1.84 -6.92
CA ALA A 23 -7.80 -3.18 -7.36
C ALA A 23 -8.96 -3.72 -6.53
N PHE A 24 -9.84 -4.46 -7.19
CA PHE A 24 -11.11 -4.94 -6.66
C PHE A 24 -11.41 -6.37 -7.06
N LYS A 25 -12.30 -7.01 -6.30
CA LYS A 25 -12.78 -8.39 -6.51
C LYS A 25 -11.64 -9.41 -6.43
N TYR A 26 -10.78 -9.28 -5.44
CA TYR A 26 -9.75 -10.28 -5.18
C TYR A 26 -9.61 -10.56 -3.68
N GLN A 27 -9.09 -11.73 -3.37
CA GLN A 27 -8.85 -12.16 -1.99
C GLN A 27 -7.37 -12.36 -1.76
N ILE A 28 -6.96 -12.11 -0.53
CA ILE A 28 -5.59 -12.25 -0.06
C ILE A 28 -5.61 -13.27 1.07
N LEU A 29 -4.73 -14.24 1.00
CA LEU A 29 -4.44 -15.10 2.13
C LEU A 29 -3.54 -14.35 3.11
N ASN A 30 -4.11 -13.96 4.25
CA ASN A 30 -3.42 -13.21 5.30
C ASN A 30 -2.56 -14.15 6.17
N LEU A 31 -1.31 -14.36 5.75
CA LEU A 31 -0.36 -15.18 6.52
C LEU A 31 0.00 -14.56 7.87
N TYR A 32 -0.06 -13.23 8.00
CA TYR A 32 0.20 -12.56 9.27
C TYR A 32 -0.81 -12.98 10.33
N ARG A 33 -2.10 -13.02 9.98
CA ARG A 33 -3.14 -13.55 10.87
C ARG A 33 -3.01 -15.06 11.07
N MET A 34 -2.68 -15.82 10.02
CA MET A 34 -2.46 -17.26 10.14
C MET A 34 -1.38 -17.60 11.17
N TYR A 35 -0.29 -16.82 11.20
CA TYR A 35 0.79 -17.04 12.14
C TYR A 35 0.47 -16.49 13.54
N TYR A 36 -0.06 -15.26 13.66
CA TYR A 36 -0.18 -14.56 14.95
C TYR A 36 -1.57 -14.61 15.61
N GLU A 37 -2.65 -15.05 14.94
CA GLU A 37 -4.00 -15.21 15.54
C GLU A 37 -4.20 -16.56 16.23
N ASN A 38 -3.14 -17.17 16.72
CA ASN A 38 -3.21 -18.50 17.31
C ASN A 38 -2.54 -18.55 18.67
N VAL A 39 -3.30 -18.97 19.70
CA VAL A 39 -2.79 -19.04 21.07
C VAL A 39 -1.75 -20.14 21.25
N THR A 40 -1.63 -21.09 20.31
CA THR A 40 -0.58 -22.11 20.34
C THR A 40 0.82 -21.54 20.10
N GLN A 41 0.96 -20.27 19.68
CA GLN A 41 2.24 -19.59 19.53
C GLN A 41 2.83 -19.10 20.85
N LEU A 42 2.09 -19.15 21.96
CA LEU A 42 2.65 -18.79 23.26
C LEU A 42 3.89 -19.66 23.58
N PRO A 43 4.95 -19.07 24.17
CA PRO A 43 4.99 -17.75 24.80
C PRO A 43 5.43 -16.59 23.89
N PHE A 44 5.43 -16.75 22.56
CA PHE A 44 5.74 -15.66 21.63
C PHE A 44 4.60 -14.62 21.56
N ASN A 45 4.89 -13.48 20.91
CA ASN A 45 3.89 -12.44 20.67
C ASN A 45 2.77 -12.96 19.78
N ILE A 46 1.52 -12.71 20.19
CA ILE A 46 0.30 -13.03 19.44
C ILE A 46 -0.54 -11.76 19.25
N LEU A 47 -1.44 -11.78 18.27
CA LEU A 47 -2.42 -10.72 18.09
C LEU A 47 -3.44 -10.74 19.22
N LYS A 48 -3.92 -9.56 19.63
CA LYS A 48 -4.99 -9.45 20.62
C LYS A 48 -6.24 -10.25 20.21
N SER A 49 -6.57 -10.26 18.92
CA SER A 49 -7.69 -11.03 18.36
C SER A 49 -7.57 -12.55 18.59
N ALA A 50 -6.35 -13.08 18.78
CA ALA A 50 -6.14 -14.48 19.14
C ALA A 50 -6.73 -14.84 20.50
N ILE A 51 -6.85 -13.87 21.42
CA ILE A 51 -7.39 -14.08 22.75
C ILE A 51 -8.93 -14.04 22.71
N ASP A 52 -9.48 -13.14 21.88
CA ASP A 52 -10.93 -12.97 21.72
C ASP A 52 -11.57 -14.21 21.06
N VAL A 53 -10.88 -14.83 20.10
CA VAL A 53 -11.32 -16.06 19.42
C VAL A 53 -10.15 -17.07 19.41
N PRO A 54 -9.98 -17.87 20.49
CA PRO A 54 -8.80 -18.70 20.66
C PRO A 54 -8.82 -19.93 19.75
N LEU A 55 -8.05 -19.87 18.67
CA LEU A 55 -7.71 -21.03 17.86
C LEU A 55 -6.67 -21.88 18.59
N ARG A 56 -6.94 -23.19 18.74
CA ARG A 56 -6.09 -24.14 19.47
C ARG A 56 -5.45 -25.20 18.59
N GLU A 57 -5.80 -25.23 17.31
CA GLU A 57 -5.21 -26.12 16.32
C GLU A 57 -3.97 -25.48 15.70
N LYS A 58 -3.13 -26.27 15.03
CA LYS A 58 -1.98 -25.69 14.33
C LYS A 58 -2.46 -24.82 13.16
N PRO A 59 -1.76 -23.70 12.85
CA PRO A 59 -2.07 -22.92 11.66
C PRO A 59 -2.02 -23.77 10.39
N VAL A 60 -3.15 -23.85 9.70
CA VAL A 60 -3.29 -24.54 8.41
C VAL A 60 -3.92 -23.59 7.40
N TYR A 61 -3.63 -23.81 6.12
CA TYR A 61 -4.26 -23.06 5.04
C TYR A 61 -5.77 -23.29 5.06
N SER A 62 -6.53 -22.21 5.29
CA SER A 62 -7.99 -22.20 5.37
C SER A 62 -8.53 -20.86 4.89
N ASP A 63 -9.78 -20.89 4.42
CA ASP A 63 -10.60 -19.72 4.10
C ASP A 63 -10.82 -18.77 5.27
N TYR A 64 -10.66 -19.23 6.52
CA TYR A 64 -10.67 -18.38 7.72
C TYR A 64 -9.66 -17.21 7.63
N TYR A 65 -8.53 -17.43 6.95
CA TYR A 65 -7.48 -16.43 6.75
C TYR A 65 -7.57 -15.70 5.40
N LEU A 66 -8.59 -16.00 4.58
CA LEU A 66 -8.85 -15.24 3.36
C LEU A 66 -9.56 -13.93 3.68
N GLU A 67 -9.00 -12.83 3.22
CA GLU A 67 -9.57 -11.49 3.37
C GLU A 67 -9.81 -10.84 2.02
N GLN A 68 -10.77 -9.92 1.96
CA GLN A 68 -10.94 -9.08 0.78
C GLN A 68 -9.74 -8.16 0.63
N GLY A 69 -9.09 -8.21 -0.53
CA GLY A 69 -7.94 -7.39 -0.87
C GLY A 69 -8.30 -6.03 -1.44
N ASP A 70 -9.58 -5.72 -1.57
CA ASP A 70 -10.03 -4.49 -2.24
C ASP A 70 -9.39 -3.24 -1.63
N TYR A 71 -8.85 -2.39 -2.49
CA TYR A 71 -8.21 -1.15 -2.06
C TYR A 71 -8.29 -0.04 -3.10
N VAL A 72 -8.17 1.19 -2.59
CA VAL A 72 -7.90 2.40 -3.36
C VAL A 72 -6.68 3.08 -2.76
N LYS A 73 -5.76 3.53 -3.59
CA LYS A 73 -4.50 4.16 -3.18
C LYS A 73 -4.34 5.51 -3.85
N LEU A 74 -4.02 6.51 -3.05
CA LEU A 74 -3.56 7.81 -3.49
C LEU A 74 -2.07 7.72 -3.78
N ASP A 75 -1.76 7.42 -5.04
CA ASP A 75 -0.44 6.93 -5.45
C ASP A 75 0.53 8.06 -5.77
N ASN A 76 0.06 9.05 -6.53
CA ASN A 76 0.84 10.23 -6.89
C ASN A 76 0.03 11.48 -6.57
N VAL A 77 0.62 12.45 -5.88
CA VAL A 77 0.07 13.79 -5.72
C VAL A 77 1.16 14.78 -6.09
N SER A 78 0.82 15.77 -6.90
CA SER A 78 1.72 16.84 -7.32
C SER A 78 1.00 18.17 -7.20
N ILE A 79 1.63 19.11 -6.50
CA ILE A 79 1.14 20.48 -6.35
C ILE A 79 2.24 21.40 -6.85
N GLY A 80 1.90 22.32 -7.75
CA GLY A 80 2.81 23.32 -8.29
C GLY A 80 2.28 24.73 -8.09
N TYR A 81 3.21 25.66 -7.91
CA TYR A 81 2.94 27.09 -7.94
C TYR A 81 3.96 27.80 -8.84
N THR A 82 3.46 28.48 -9.86
CA THR A 82 4.26 29.29 -10.77
C THR A 82 4.24 30.74 -10.30
N LEU A 83 5.40 31.27 -9.89
CA LEU A 83 5.53 32.61 -9.35
C LEU A 83 5.11 33.64 -10.44
N PRO A 84 4.10 34.49 -10.18
CA PRO A 84 3.68 35.52 -11.11
C PRO A 84 4.60 36.75 -10.96
N PHE A 85 5.73 36.76 -11.65
CA PHE A 85 6.65 37.91 -11.69
C PHE A 85 7.02 38.26 -13.14
N ARG A 86 7.56 39.47 -13.32
CA ARG A 86 8.17 39.91 -14.58
C ARG A 86 9.62 40.26 -14.29
N SER A 87 10.55 39.57 -14.94
CA SER A 87 11.99 39.81 -14.84
C SER A 87 12.62 39.80 -16.22
N SER A 88 13.66 40.61 -16.42
CA SER A 88 14.49 40.57 -17.63
C SER A 88 15.51 39.43 -17.59
N ALA A 89 15.78 38.86 -16.41
CA ALA A 89 16.80 37.82 -16.21
C ALA A 89 16.23 36.39 -16.13
N PHE A 90 14.94 36.23 -15.84
CA PHE A 90 14.29 34.92 -15.68
C PHE A 90 12.91 34.92 -16.31
N LYS A 91 12.62 33.90 -17.13
CA LYS A 91 11.33 33.71 -17.82
C LYS A 91 10.29 33.04 -16.92
N ARG A 92 10.71 32.09 -16.07
CA ARG A 92 9.78 31.32 -15.24
C ARG A 92 10.45 30.80 -13.99
N MET A 93 9.73 30.84 -12.87
CA MET A 93 10.08 30.09 -11.66
C MET A 93 8.84 29.34 -11.16
N ARG A 94 9.00 28.02 -10.93
CA ARG A 94 7.95 27.16 -10.36
C ARG A 94 8.51 26.38 -9.19
N VAL A 95 7.78 26.41 -8.08
CA VAL A 95 8.00 25.53 -6.93
C VAL A 95 6.97 24.41 -7.01
N SER A 96 7.38 23.18 -6.76
CA SER A 96 6.49 22.03 -6.73
C SER A 96 6.77 21.12 -5.55
N VAL A 97 5.73 20.49 -5.04
CA VAL A 97 5.80 19.42 -4.05
C VAL A 97 5.12 18.19 -4.66
N SER A 98 5.81 17.06 -4.64
CA SER A 98 5.28 15.78 -5.11
C SER A 98 5.34 14.74 -4.01
N ALA A 99 4.32 13.90 -3.92
CA ALA A 99 4.25 12.79 -2.98
C ALA A 99 3.92 11.48 -3.70
N LEU A 100 4.54 10.39 -3.26
CA LEU A 100 4.33 9.03 -3.76
C LEU A 100 3.86 8.10 -2.63
N ASN A 101 2.96 7.17 -2.96
CA ASN A 101 2.33 6.22 -2.05
C ASN A 101 1.69 6.90 -0.82
N LEU A 102 1.03 8.03 -1.01
CA LEU A 102 0.63 8.92 0.08
C LEU A 102 -0.36 8.25 1.06
N ALA A 103 -1.35 7.51 0.55
CA ALA A 103 -2.35 6.83 1.36
C ALA A 103 -2.93 5.60 0.67
N VAL A 104 -3.32 4.58 1.45
CA VAL A 104 -4.06 3.40 0.99
C VAL A 104 -5.32 3.27 1.84
N PHE A 105 -6.46 3.09 1.18
CA PHE A 105 -7.77 2.85 1.77
C PHE A 105 -8.15 1.40 1.47
N THR A 106 -8.22 0.58 2.51
CA THR A 106 -8.52 -0.85 2.40
C THR A 106 -9.17 -1.35 3.69
N GLY A 107 -9.97 -2.42 3.58
CA GLY A 107 -10.47 -3.18 4.72
C GLY A 107 -9.56 -4.35 5.11
N TYR A 108 -8.48 -4.59 4.36
CA TYR A 108 -7.52 -5.64 4.63
C TYR A 108 -6.78 -5.40 5.95
N LYS A 109 -6.72 -6.41 6.82
CA LYS A 109 -6.11 -6.30 8.15
C LYS A 109 -4.60 -6.54 8.18
N GLY A 110 -4.01 -6.98 7.06
CA GLY A 110 -2.56 -7.11 6.91
C GLY A 110 -1.87 -5.77 6.67
N MET A 111 -0.61 -5.82 6.22
CA MET A 111 0.22 -4.61 6.13
C MET A 111 -0.07 -3.77 4.88
N ASP A 112 -0.16 -4.41 3.72
CA ASP A 112 -0.46 -3.75 2.44
C ASP A 112 -1.27 -4.71 1.56
N PRO A 113 -2.46 -4.33 1.07
CA PRO A 113 -3.29 -5.17 0.20
C PRO A 113 -2.68 -5.37 -1.20
N GLU A 114 -1.65 -4.60 -1.56
CA GLU A 114 -0.93 -4.71 -2.83
C GLU A 114 0.08 -5.87 -2.83
N VAL A 115 -0.39 -7.05 -2.45
CA VAL A 115 0.34 -8.31 -2.56
C VAL A 115 0.53 -8.70 -4.02
N TYR A 116 1.56 -9.49 -4.31
CA TYR A 116 1.84 -9.96 -5.66
C TYR A 116 0.67 -10.83 -6.16
N THR A 117 -0.17 -10.27 -7.03
CA THR A 117 -1.30 -10.99 -7.66
C THR A 117 -0.95 -11.59 -9.02
N SER A 118 0.22 -11.28 -9.59
CA SER A 118 0.63 -11.73 -10.92
C SER A 118 2.15 -11.90 -11.02
N GLY A 119 2.61 -13.12 -11.35
CA GLY A 119 4.00 -13.37 -11.80
C GLY A 119 4.91 -14.18 -10.87
N GLY A 120 4.44 -14.59 -9.69
CA GLY A 120 5.17 -15.49 -8.77
C GLY A 120 4.52 -16.87 -8.67
N LEU A 121 5.20 -17.81 -7.99
CA LEU A 121 4.65 -19.15 -7.71
C LEU A 121 3.50 -19.15 -6.69
N THR A 122 3.24 -18.02 -6.03
CA THR A 122 2.27 -17.88 -4.93
C THR A 122 1.46 -16.59 -5.02
N PRO A 123 0.65 -16.38 -6.07
CA PRO A 123 -0.16 -15.17 -6.20
C PRO A 123 -1.23 -15.07 -5.10
N GLY A 124 -1.43 -13.87 -4.57
CA GLY A 124 -2.48 -13.61 -3.56
C GLY A 124 -2.13 -14.06 -2.14
N ILE A 125 -0.88 -14.41 -1.86
CA ILE A 125 -0.38 -14.74 -0.52
C ILE A 125 0.41 -13.54 0.03
N ASP A 126 0.04 -13.04 1.21
CA ASP A 126 0.71 -11.91 1.87
C ASP A 126 1.96 -12.36 2.66
N GLY A 127 2.94 -12.91 1.94
CA GLY A 127 4.22 -13.36 2.47
C GLY A 127 4.80 -14.52 1.68
N THR A 128 6.11 -14.71 1.76
CA THR A 128 6.76 -15.89 1.17
C THR A 128 6.69 -17.01 2.19
N ALA A 129 5.95 -18.08 1.88
CA ALA A 129 5.96 -19.30 2.68
C ALA A 129 7.18 -20.15 2.31
N GLY A 130 8.08 -20.38 3.27
CA GLY A 130 9.02 -21.49 3.18
C GLY A 130 8.25 -22.81 3.08
N ASN A 131 8.67 -23.69 2.18
CA ASN A 131 7.97 -24.92 1.76
C ASN A 131 7.84 -25.99 2.86
N THR A 132 7.03 -25.80 3.90
CA THR A 132 6.51 -26.96 4.64
C THR A 132 5.03 -26.78 4.95
N GLN A 133 4.24 -27.78 4.54
CA GLN A 133 2.82 -27.98 4.87
C GLN A 133 2.53 -27.90 6.38
N THR A 134 3.57 -27.96 7.21
CA THR A 134 3.51 -28.13 8.67
C THR A 134 4.14 -26.98 9.46
N ASN A 135 4.91 -26.08 8.84
CA ASN A 135 5.54 -24.94 9.52
C ASN A 135 5.91 -23.81 8.54
N PRO A 136 4.95 -22.95 8.14
CA PRO A 136 5.23 -21.86 7.22
C PRO A 136 6.09 -20.81 7.93
N TYR A 137 7.39 -20.77 7.63
CA TYR A 137 8.17 -19.57 7.87
C TYR A 137 7.60 -18.49 6.96
N VAL A 138 7.01 -17.45 7.56
CA VAL A 138 6.42 -16.33 6.81
C VAL A 138 7.49 -15.24 6.72
N PHE A 139 8.03 -15.03 5.52
CA PHE A 139 8.79 -13.82 5.23
C PHE A 139 7.79 -12.72 4.89
N PHE A 140 7.61 -11.79 5.81
CA PHE A 140 6.72 -10.65 5.62
C PHE A 140 7.30 -9.69 4.58
N ILE A 141 6.42 -9.19 3.72
CA ILE A 141 6.77 -8.18 2.72
C ILE A 141 6.99 -6.85 3.46
N TYR A 142 8.04 -6.13 3.10
CA TYR A 142 8.32 -4.83 3.71
C TYR A 142 7.25 -3.80 3.32
N PRO A 143 6.87 -2.91 4.25
CA PRO A 143 5.90 -1.88 3.95
C PRO A 143 6.42 -0.94 2.85
N LYS A 144 5.51 -0.51 1.98
CA LYS A 144 5.84 0.47 0.94
C LYS A 144 6.16 1.82 1.56
N THR A 145 7.19 2.49 1.04
CA THR A 145 7.65 3.79 1.52
C THR A 145 6.76 4.91 1.00
N ARG A 146 6.52 5.91 1.87
CA ARG A 146 5.95 7.20 1.49
C ARG A 146 7.09 8.15 1.18
N SER A 147 7.09 8.74 -0.01
CA SER A 147 8.14 9.66 -0.45
C SER A 147 7.55 11.02 -0.73
N ILE A 148 8.18 12.08 -0.23
CA ILE A 148 7.79 13.47 -0.50
C ILE A 148 9.02 14.19 -1.04
N SER A 149 8.88 14.89 -2.16
CA SER A 149 9.96 15.66 -2.79
C SER A 149 9.52 17.09 -3.06
N VAL A 150 10.49 18.01 -2.99
CA VAL A 150 10.31 19.42 -3.34
C VAL A 150 11.19 19.72 -4.54
N GLY A 151 10.64 20.43 -5.52
CA GLY A 151 11.33 20.81 -6.75
C GLY A 151 11.26 22.32 -6.98
N LEU A 152 12.37 22.88 -7.46
CA LEU A 152 12.43 24.23 -8.00
C LEU A 152 12.82 24.15 -9.47
N ASN A 153 12.02 24.75 -10.34
CA ASN A 153 12.29 24.87 -11.76
C ASN A 153 12.47 26.35 -12.11
N VAL A 154 13.60 26.68 -12.73
CA VAL A 154 13.97 28.03 -13.15
C VAL A 154 14.29 28.02 -14.64
N GLU A 155 13.72 28.97 -15.37
CA GLU A 155 13.93 29.16 -16.80
C GLU A 155 14.50 30.57 -17.05
N PHE A 156 15.58 30.66 -17.82
CA PHE A 156 16.32 31.89 -18.16
C PHE A 156 15.92 32.43 -19.55
#